data_AF-A0A7S1ADU7-F1
#
_entry.id   AF-A0A7S1ADU7-F1
#
_cell.length_a   1.000
_cell.length_b   1.000
_cell.length_c   1.000
_cell.angle_alpha   90.00
_cell.angle_beta   90.00
_cell.angle_gamma   90.00
#
_symmetry.space_group_name_H-M   'P 1'
#
loop_
_entity.id
_entity.type
_entity.pdbx_description
1 polymer ?
#
loop_
_entity_poly.entity_id
_entity_poly.type
_entity_poly.pdbx_seq_one_letter_code
_entity_poly.pdbx_strand_id
1 'polypeptide(L)'
;QFGAGWLTTAFRAAGTLPADNRVTEIVIGKKVTGGNNGGKFFFDVKYKRPSLDLHTKLFAKVPYPMTTELSTDRVSSSVLKQPMDFSEINTYRLLESKLPF
;
A
#
# COMPACT_ATOMS: atom_id res chain seq x y z
N GLN A 1 5.88 12.09 12.89
CA GLN A 1 6.28 12.51 11.54
C GLN A 1 6.75 11.30 10.76
N PHE A 2 6.39 11.14 9.49
CA PHE A 2 6.88 10.05 8.63
C PHE A 2 8.39 10.18 8.37
N GLY A 3 9.08 9.05 8.18
CA GLY A 3 10.53 9.01 7.92
C GLY A 3 11.24 7.85 8.63
N ALA A 4 12.58 7.88 8.65
CA ALA A 4 13.43 6.81 9.21
C ALA A 4 13.11 6.51 10.69
N GLY A 5 12.84 7.54 11.50
CA GLY A 5 12.45 7.36 12.91
C GLY A 5 11.12 6.63 13.06
N TRP A 6 10.11 7.03 12.29
CA TRP A 6 8.81 6.35 12.29
C TRP A 6 8.94 4.90 11.82
N LEU A 7 9.68 4.65 10.73
CA LEU A 7 9.87 3.30 10.21
C LEU A 7 10.64 2.40 11.19
N THR A 8 11.59 2.96 11.93
CA THR A 8 12.28 2.26 13.03
C THR A 8 11.29 1.81 14.09
N THR A 9 10.40 2.70 14.54
CA THR A 9 9.37 2.35 15.52
C THR A 9 8.42 1.29 14.97
N ALA A 10 7.98 1.42 13.72
CA ALA A 10 7.08 0.46 13.06
C ALA A 10 7.70 -0.93 12.96
N PHE A 11 8.96 -1.05 12.50
CA PHE A 11 9.64 -2.34 12.40
C PHE A 11 9.91 -2.98 13.76
N ARG A 12 10.19 -2.19 14.80
CA ARG A 12 10.32 -2.72 16.16
C ARG A 12 9.00 -3.22 16.70
N ALA A 13 7.92 -2.46 16.51
CA ALA A 13 6.57 -2.87 16.91
C ALA A 13 6.13 -4.17 16.20
N ALA A 14 6.55 -4.36 14.95
CA ALA A 14 6.30 -5.58 14.18
C ALA A 14 7.28 -6.73 14.49
N GLY A 15 8.32 -6.51 15.32
CA GLY A 15 9.36 -7.51 15.60
C GLY A 15 10.37 -7.73 14.46
N THR A 16 10.30 -6.95 13.37
CA THR A 16 11.20 -7.05 12.22
C THR A 16 12.61 -6.52 12.52
N LEU A 17 12.74 -5.53 13.41
CA LEU A 17 14.01 -4.86 13.69
C LEU A 17 14.41 -4.99 15.18
N PRO A 18 15.64 -5.46 15.49
CA PRO A 18 16.14 -5.54 16.86
C PRO A 18 16.18 -4.17 17.58
N ALA A 19 16.09 -4.20 18.91
CA ALA A 19 16.06 -3.00 19.75
C ALA A 19 17.33 -2.13 19.65
N ASP A 20 18.47 -2.74 19.32
CA ASP A 20 19.78 -2.08 19.20
C ASP A 20 20.09 -1.59 17.77
N ASN A 21 19.14 -1.76 16.84
CA ASN A 21 19.26 -1.35 15.44
C ASN A 21 18.20 -0.30 15.07
N ARG A 22 18.42 0.45 13.98
CA ARG A 22 17.51 1.49 13.49
C ARG A 22 17.67 1.71 11.99
N VAL A 23 16.63 2.24 11.35
CA VAL A 23 16.72 2.81 10.01
C VAL A 23 17.44 4.15 10.10
N THR A 24 18.45 4.37 9.27
CA THR A 24 19.25 5.61 9.23
C THR A 24 18.92 6.47 8.02
N GLU A 25 18.48 5.85 6.93
CA GLU A 25 18.19 6.56 5.67
C GLU A 25 17.05 5.84 4.93
N ILE A 26 16.24 6.62 4.22
CA ILE A 26 15.20 6.14 3.32
C ILE A 26 15.42 6.82 1.97
N VAL A 27 15.55 6.03 0.91
CA VAL A 27 15.65 6.51 -0.47
C VAL A 27 14.40 6.09 -1.23
N ILE A 28 13.57 7.05 -1.61
CA ILE A 28 12.32 6.78 -2.32
C ILE A 28 12.64 6.40 -3.76
N GLY A 29 12.11 5.26 -4.19
CA GLY A 29 12.26 4.74 -5.54
C GLY A 29 11.01 4.96 -6.39
N LYS A 30 10.74 3.99 -7.26
CA LYS A 30 9.70 4.08 -8.29
C LYS A 30 8.29 3.91 -7.70
N LYS A 31 7.37 4.82 -8.05
CA LYS A 31 5.93 4.65 -7.86
C LYS A 31 5.39 3.51 -8.75
N VAL A 32 4.59 2.64 -8.17
CA VAL A 32 3.90 1.56 -8.85
C VAL A 32 2.47 2.01 -9.16
N THR A 33 2.11 2.01 -10.44
CA THR A 33 0.79 2.45 -10.94
C THR A 33 -0.22 1.32 -11.08
N GLY A 34 0.24 0.06 -11.05
CA GLY A 34 -0.63 -1.13 -11.12
C GLY A 34 -1.10 -1.65 -9.76
N GLY A 35 -2.03 -2.61 -9.81
CA GLY A 35 -2.57 -3.33 -8.64
C GLY A 35 -3.69 -2.60 -7.90
N ASN A 36 -4.37 -3.33 -7.00
CA ASN A 36 -5.52 -2.89 -6.22
C ASN A 36 -5.24 -1.65 -5.33
N ASN A 37 -6.27 -1.03 -4.78
CA ASN A 37 -6.38 0.10 -3.87
C ASN A 37 -5.13 0.47 -3.04
N GLY A 38 -4.82 1.78 -2.98
CA GLY A 38 -3.65 2.34 -2.28
C GLY A 38 -2.52 2.79 -3.22
N GLY A 39 -1.79 3.83 -2.79
CA GLY A 39 -0.54 4.24 -3.39
C GLY A 39 0.52 3.18 -3.14
N LYS A 40 1.36 2.90 -4.13
CA LYS A 40 2.38 1.86 -4.06
C LYS A 40 3.70 2.41 -4.53
N PHE A 41 4.79 2.08 -3.86
CA PHE A 41 6.11 2.49 -4.28
C PHE A 41 7.19 1.55 -3.73
N PHE A 42 8.27 1.43 -4.47
CA PHE A 42 9.51 0.83 -3.99
C PHE A 42 10.37 1.89 -3.32
N PHE A 43 11.11 1.49 -2.30
CA PHE A 43 12.06 2.35 -1.61
C PHE A 43 13.18 1.51 -1.00
N ASP A 44 14.34 2.12 -0.85
CA ASP A 44 15.49 1.50 -0.22
C ASP A 44 15.69 2.09 1.18
N VAL A 45 16.22 1.29 2.09
CA VAL A 45 16.58 1.69 3.45
C VAL A 45 18.01 1.31 3.79
N LYS A 46 18.65 2.13 4.62
CA LYS A 46 19.90 1.77 5.28
C LYS A 46 19.63 1.55 6.77
N TYR A 47 20.26 0.53 7.32
CA TYR A 47 20.21 0.23 8.75
C TYR A 47 21.53 0.63 9.41
N LYS A 48 21.46 1.01 10.69
CA LYS A 48 22.66 1.27 11.50
C LYS A 48 23.57 0.04 11.58
N ARG A 49 22.95 -1.14 11.72
CA ARG A 49 23.63 -2.45 11.68
C ARG A 49 23.04 -3.25 10.52
N PRO A 50 23.68 -3.28 9.34
CA PRO A 50 23.26 -4.15 8.25
C PRO A 50 23.29 -5.61 8.68
N SER A 51 22.34 -6.42 8.19
CA SER A 51 22.28 -7.87 8.41
C SER A 51 21.83 -8.55 7.12
N LEU A 52 22.24 -9.80 6.90
CA LEU A 52 21.77 -10.61 5.78
C LEU A 52 20.27 -10.94 5.89
N ASP A 53 19.75 -11.00 7.12
CA ASP A 53 18.33 -11.27 7.39
C ASP A 53 17.45 -10.02 7.26
N LEU A 54 18.04 -8.84 7.02
CA LEU A 54 17.34 -7.57 6.89
C LEU A 54 17.38 -7.06 5.46
N HIS A 55 16.27 -7.22 4.73
CA HIS A 55 16.13 -6.66 3.40
C HIS A 55 16.18 -5.12 3.41
N THR A 56 16.91 -4.57 2.44
CA THR A 56 17.08 -3.12 2.26
C THR A 56 16.21 -2.56 1.14
N LYS A 57 15.72 -3.40 0.22
CA LYS A 57 14.83 -3.01 -0.87
C LYS A 57 13.40 -3.40 -0.51
N LEU A 58 12.56 -2.40 -0.30
CA LEU A 58 11.25 -2.58 0.29
C LEU A 58 10.14 -2.09 -0.64
N PHE A 59 8.94 -2.61 -0.40
CA PHE A 59 7.73 -2.23 -1.08
C PHE A 59 6.70 -1.75 -0.05
N ALA A 60 6.15 -0.56 -0.27
CA ALA A 60 5.08 -0.03 0.56
C ALA A 60 3.78 0.03 -0.22
N LYS A 61 2.70 -0.42 0.42
CA LYS A 61 1.32 -0.12 0.06
C LYS A 61 0.78 0.86 1.10
N VAL A 62 0.52 2.08 0.68
CA VAL A 62 0.01 3.15 1.54
C VAL A 62 -1.45 3.44 1.20
N PRO A 63 -2.35 3.53 2.19
CA PRO A 63 -3.67 4.09 1.97
C PRO A 63 -3.53 5.49 1.38
N TYR A 64 -4.46 5.86 0.50
CA TYR A 64 -4.50 7.25 0.06
C TYR A 64 -4.98 8.14 1.21
N PRO A 65 -4.51 9.40 1.28
CA PRO A 65 -5.04 10.34 2.26
C PRO A 65 -6.56 10.52 2.05
N MET A 66 -7.31 10.63 3.14
CA MET A 66 -8.71 11.04 3.09
C MET A 66 -8.78 12.55 2.84
N THR A 67 -8.52 12.96 1.59
CA THR A 67 -8.79 14.33 1.11
C THR A 67 -10.24 14.45 0.67
N THR A 68 -10.73 15.65 0.37
CA THR A 68 -12.10 15.91 -0.09
C THR A 68 -12.54 14.99 -1.23
N GLU A 69 -11.64 14.73 -2.18
CA GLU A 69 -11.88 13.90 -3.38
C GLU A 69 -11.88 12.39 -3.08
N LEU A 70 -11.37 12.00 -1.91
CA LEU A 70 -11.23 10.62 -1.43
C LEU A 70 -11.91 10.43 -0.07
N SER A 71 -12.84 11.33 0.28
CA SER A 71 -13.47 11.46 1.60
C SER A 71 -14.45 10.34 1.91
N THR A 72 -14.92 9.62 0.89
CA THR A 72 -15.78 8.45 1.06
C THR A 72 -15.02 7.21 0.63
N ASP A 73 -14.80 6.30 1.59
CA ASP A 73 -14.09 5.05 1.35
C ASP A 73 -14.76 4.22 0.24
N ARG A 74 -16.09 4.33 0.10
CA ARG A 74 -16.88 3.63 -0.93
C ARG A 74 -16.68 4.16 -2.35
N VAL A 75 -16.66 5.48 -2.59
CA VAL A 75 -16.39 6.04 -3.94
C VAL A 75 -14.91 5.85 -4.30
N SER A 76 -14.04 6.09 -3.32
CA SER A 76 -12.61 5.82 -3.41
C SER A 76 -12.34 4.37 -3.81
N SER A 77 -12.92 3.40 -3.10
CA SER A 77 -12.65 1.98 -3.30
C SER A 77 -13.37 1.44 -4.54
N SER A 78 -14.71 1.49 -4.60
CA SER A 78 -15.50 0.77 -5.60
C SER A 78 -15.52 1.41 -6.99
N VAL A 79 -15.34 2.72 -7.10
CA VAL A 79 -15.42 3.43 -8.40
C VAL A 79 -14.04 3.78 -8.94
N LEU A 80 -13.15 4.29 -8.08
CA LEU A 80 -11.88 4.85 -8.53
C LEU A 80 -10.68 3.90 -8.39
N LYS A 81 -10.73 2.92 -7.47
CA LYS A 81 -9.54 2.13 -7.09
C LYS A 81 -9.71 0.61 -7.26
N GLN A 82 -10.95 0.13 -7.37
CA GLN A 82 -11.32 -1.27 -7.65
C GLN A 82 -12.42 -1.29 -8.73
N PRO A 83 -12.06 -1.16 -10.02
CA PRO A 83 -13.05 -1.16 -11.10
C PRO A 83 -13.79 -2.49 -11.24
N MET A 84 -13.35 -3.54 -10.53
CA MET A 84 -14.06 -4.82 -10.52
C MET A 84 -15.50 -4.67 -10.04
N ASP A 85 -15.79 -3.88 -8.99
CA ASP A 85 -17.18 -3.70 -8.54
C ASP A 85 -18.05 -3.15 -9.67
N PHE A 86 -17.56 -2.15 -10.41
CA PHE A 86 -18.27 -1.57 -11.55
C PHE A 86 -18.45 -2.58 -12.69
N SER A 87 -17.39 -3.27 -13.09
CA SER A 87 -17.43 -4.25 -14.18
C SER A 87 -18.28 -5.48 -13.84
N GLU A 88 -18.23 -5.93 -12.58
CA GLU A 88 -18.98 -7.06 -12.05
C GLU A 88 -20.48 -6.72 -12.00
N ILE A 89 -20.84 -5.56 -11.42
CA ILE A 89 -22.24 -5.10 -11.41
C ILE A 89 -22.78 -5.00 -12.84
N ASN A 90 -22.04 -4.39 -13.78
CA ASN A 90 -22.49 -4.29 -15.17
C ASN A 90 -22.60 -5.65 -15.86
N THR A 91 -21.70 -6.58 -15.55
CA THR A 91 -21.77 -7.95 -16.06
C THR A 91 -23.03 -8.64 -15.55
N TYR A 92 -23.34 -8.54 -14.25
CA TYR A 92 -24.56 -9.09 -13.68
C TYR A 92 -25.81 -8.47 -14.31
N ARG A 93 -25.86 -7.14 -14.48
CA ARG A 93 -27.00 -6.48 -15.15
C ARG A 93 -27.17 -6.88 -16.61
N LEU A 94 -26.07 -7.12 -17.33
CA LEU A 94 -26.16 -7.65 -18.69
C LEU A 94 -26.72 -9.07 -18.70
N LEU A 95 -26.27 -9.90 -17.77
CA LEU A 95 -26.60 -11.32 -17.70
C LEU A 95 -27.94 -11.61 -17.03
N GLU A 96 -28.47 -10.72 -16.18
CA GLU A 96 -29.74 -10.92 -15.46
C GLU A 96 -30.92 -11.13 -16.42
N SER A 97 -30.87 -10.51 -17.60
CA SER A 97 -31.88 -10.68 -18.66
C SER A 97 -31.71 -11.97 -19.47
N LYS A 98 -30.59 -12.68 -19.31
CA LYS A 98 -30.18 -13.82 -20.16
C LYS A 98 -29.95 -15.13 -19.40
N LEU A 99 -29.78 -15.08 -18.08
CA LEU A 99 -29.60 -16.28 -17.27
C LEU A 99 -30.96 -16.85 -16.86
N PRO A 100 -31.20 -18.17 -17.05
CA PRO A 100 -32.39 -18.82 -16.52
C PRO A 100 -32.33 -18.84 -14.98
N PHE A 101 -33.49 -18.59 -14.35
CA PHE A 101 -33.67 -18.60 -12.89
C PHE A 101 -33.50 -19.99 -12.29
#